data_AF-A0A1G7JCJ4-F1
#
_entry.id   AF-A0A1G7JCJ4-F1
#
_cell.length_a   1.000
_cell.length_b   1.000
_cell.length_c   1.000
_cell.angle_alpha   90.00
_cell.angle_beta   90.00
_cell.angle_gamma   90.00
#
_symmetry.space_group_name_H-M   'P 1'
#
loop_
_entity.id
_entity.type
_entity.pdbx_description
1 polymer ?
#
loop_
_entity_poly.entity_id
_entity_poly.type
_entity_poly.pdbx_seq_one_letter_code
_entity_poly.pdbx_strand_id
1 'polypeptide(L)' 'MPKINITQAFNFQSGGVTKHFKKGEQDVPQAVADHALERGYTPKPKADKKPEAEAPAPKA' A
#
# COMPACT_ATOMS: atom_id res chain seq x y z
N MET A 1 9.11 -1.91 -3.78
CA MET A 1 8.28 -0.85 -3.17
C MET A 1 7.07 -1.56 -2.55
N PRO A 2 6.57 -1.16 -1.37
CA PRO A 2 5.36 -1.79 -0.82
C PRO A 2 4.14 -1.44 -1.68
N LYS A 3 3.34 -2.46 -1.98
CA LYS A 3 2.05 -2.31 -2.62
C LYS A 3 0.99 -2.16 -1.53
N ILE A 4 0.35 -1.00 -1.47
CA ILE A 4 -0.72 -0.72 -0.52
C ILE A 4 -2.02 -0.42 -1.27
N ASN A 5 -3.16 -0.72 -0.63
CA ASN A 5 -4.44 -0.26 -1.11
C ASN A 5 -4.78 1.08 -0.44
N ILE A 6 -4.85 2.15 -1.22
CA ILE A 6 -5.22 3.47 -0.73
C ILE A 6 -6.75 3.58 -0.79
N THR A 7 -7.40 3.82 0.35
CA THR A 7 -8.86 3.96 0.43
C THR A 7 -9.35 5.35 0.03
N GLN A 8 -8.49 6.35 0.22
CA GLN A 8 -8.77 7.76 -0.06
C GLN A 8 -7.55 8.41 -0.70
N ALA A 9 -7.75 9.12 -1.81
CA ALA A 9 -6.66 9.84 -2.46
C ALA A 9 -6.06 10.91 -1.52
N PHE A 10 -4.74 11.05 -1.55
CA PHE A 10 -4.02 12.01 -0.71
C PHE A 10 -2.77 12.53 -1.41
N ASN A 11 -2.23 13.62 -0.89
CA ASN A 11 -0.97 14.19 -1.35
C ASN A 11 0.12 13.92 -0.31
N PHE A 12 1.28 13.47 -0.77
CA PHE A 12 2.45 13.27 0.09
C PHE A 12 3.58 14.16 -0.37
N GLN A 13 4.16 14.91 0.56
CA GLN A 13 5.32 15.76 0.28
C GLN A 13 6.59 15.00 0.64
N SER A 14 7.50 14.87 -0.32
CA SER A 14 8.78 14.20 -0.16
C SER A 14 9.88 15.00 -0.84
N GLY A 15 10.94 15.34 -0.11
CA GLY A 15 12.10 16.05 -0.67
C GLY A 15 11.74 17.36 -1.38
N GLY A 16 10.74 18.09 -0.89
CA GLY A 16 10.28 19.36 -1.51
C GLY A 16 9.29 19.20 -2.66
N VAL A 17 8.96 17.99 -3.09
CA VAL A 17 7.98 17.73 -4.15
C VAL A 17 6.71 17.11 -3.56
N THR A 18 5.55 17.61 -3.96
CA THR A 18 4.26 17.03 -3.60
C THR A 18 3.82 16.04 -4.66
N LYS A 19 3.59 14.79 -4.28
CA LYS A 19 3.13 13.71 -5.16
C LYS A 19 1.72 13.29 -4.78
N HIS A 20 0.83 13.28 -5.76
CA HIS A 20 -0.57 12.87 -5.58
C HIS A 20 -0.72 11.35 -5.73
N PHE A 21 -1.34 10.72 -4.74
CA PHE A 21 -1.63 9.29 -4.72
C PHE A 21 -3.13 9.08 -4.87
N LYS A 22 -3.53 8.32 -5.90
CA LYS A 22 -4.94 8.00 -6.17
C LYS A 22 -5.41 6.87 -5.25
N LYS A 23 -6.72 6.78 -5.08
CA LYS A 23 -7.39 5.63 -4.46
C LYS A 23 -7.16 4.37 -5.30
N GLY A 24 -6.92 3.24 -4.64
CA GLY A 24 -6.69 1.93 -5.24
C GLY A 24 -5.36 1.30 -4.82
N GLU A 25 -5.09 0.10 -5.34
CA GLU A 25 -3.81 -0.57 -5.14
C GLU A 25 -2.71 0.09 -5.97
N GLN A 26 -1.66 0.56 -5.30
CA GLN A 26 -0.50 1.13 -5.96
C GLN A 26 0.78 0.81 -5.19
N ASP A 27 1.86 0.63 -5.94
CA ASP A 27 3.21 0.63 -5.39
C ASP A 27 3.61 2.04 -4.95
N VAL A 28 3.92 2.18 -3.67
CA VAL A 28 4.32 3.46 -3.09
C VAL A 28 5.64 3.31 -2.32
N PRO A 29 6.39 4.41 -2.10
CA PRO A 29 7.53 4.40 -1.19
C PRO A 29 7.13 4.01 0.24
N GLN A 30 8.05 3.42 0.99
CA GLN A 30 7.79 3.01 2.38
C GLN A 30 7.28 4.17 3.24
N ALA A 31 7.84 5.37 3.09
CA ALA A 31 7.40 6.56 3.82
C ALA A 31 5.95 6.97 3.52
N VAL A 32 5.47 6.72 2.28
CA VAL A 32 4.08 6.97 1.89
C VAL A 32 3.16 5.94 2.51
N ALA A 33 3.60 4.66 2.53
CA ALA A 33 2.86 3.59 3.17
C ALA A 33 2.68 3.83 4.66
N ASP A 34 3.75 4.23 5.35
CA ASP A 34 3.73 4.57 6.78
C ASP A 34 2.78 5.74 7.04
N HIS A 35 2.93 6.84 6.30
CA HIS A 35 2.03 7.99 6.41
C HIS A 35 0.57 7.64 6.13
N ALA A 36 0.31 6.81 5.13
CA ALA A 36 -1.03 6.37 4.78
C ALA A 36 -1.63 5.45 5.86
N LEU A 37 -0.80 4.69 6.58
CA LEU A 37 -1.24 3.84 7.68
C LEU A 37 -1.52 4.67 8.93
N GLU A 38 -0.62 5.58 9.30
CA GLU A 38 -0.79 6.50 10.42
C GLU A 38 -2.00 7.42 10.26
N ARG A 39 -2.24 7.92 9.05
CA ARG A 39 -3.38 8.79 8.72
C ARG A 39 -4.69 8.04 8.46
N GLY A 40 -4.65 6.72 8.33
CA GLY A 40 -5.82 5.91 7.99
C GLY A 40 -6.27 6.01 6.52
N TYR A 41 -5.38 6.39 5.60
CA TYR A 41 -5.60 6.34 4.15
C TYR A 41 -5.44 4.93 3.56
N THR A 42 -5.05 3.94 4.38
CA THR A 42 -5.08 2.51 4.03
C THR A 42 -6.22 1.81 4.78
N PRO A 43 -6.76 0.69 4.27
CA PRO A 43 -7.66 -0.10 5.09
C PRO A 43 -6.86 -0.56 6.31
N LYS A 44 -7.47 -0.48 7.51
CA LYS A 44 -6.89 -1.05 8.72
C LYS A 44 -6.36 -2.44 8.36
N PRO A 45 -5.09 -2.77 8.67
CA PRO A 45 -4.57 -4.10 8.40
C PRO A 45 -5.48 -5.09 9.12
N LYS A 46 -6.40 -5.70 8.36
CA LYS A 46 -6.98 -6.97 8.78
C LYS A 46 -5.76 -7.86 8.90
N ALA A 47 -5.56 -8.49 10.04
CA ALA A 47 -4.48 -9.43 10.29
C ALA A 47 -4.50 -10.68 9.38
N ASP A 48 -5.17 -10.60 8.23
CA ASP A 48 -5.45 -11.65 7.27
C ASP A 48 -5.22 -11.11 5.86
N LYS A 49 -3.96 -10.94 5.50
CA LYS A 49 -3.49 -11.37 4.19
C LYS A 49 -1.98 -11.54 4.24
N LYS A 50 -1.62 -12.75 4.67
CA LYS A 50 -0.39 -13.44 4.28
C LYS A 50 -0.14 -13.18 2.78
N PRO A 51 1.12 -12.99 2.35
CA PRO A 51 1.45 -12.68 0.97
C PRO A 51 0.78 -13.69 0.05
N GLU A 52 0.44 -13.26 -1.16
CA GLU A 52 0.22 -14.14 -2.29
C GLU A 52 1.43 -15.08 -2.36
N ALA A 53 1.29 -16.23 -1.71
CA ALA A 53 2.16 -17.36 -1.90
C ALA A 53 1.88 -17.74 -3.35
N GLU A 54 2.89 -17.57 -4.19
CA GLU A 54 3.08 -18.41 -5.37
C GLU A 54 2.53 -19.80 -5.04
N ALA A 55 1.45 -20.18 -5.70
CA ALA A 55 0.90 -21.50 -5.58
C ALA A 55 2.01 -22.48 -5.98
N PRO A 56 2.54 -23.35 -5.10
CA PRO A 56 3.13 -24.56 -5.61
C PRO A 56 1.93 -25.37 -6.11
N ALA A 57 1.81 -25.52 -7.42
CA ALA A 57 1.05 -26.64 -7.96
C ALA A 57 1.93 -27.89 -7.80
N PRO A 58 1.52 -28.89 -6.99
CA PRO A 58 1.86 -30.25 -7.34
C PRO A 58 0.57 -31.02 -7.58
N LYS A 59 0.43 -31.53 -8.79
CA LYS A 59 -0.35 -32.74 -9.04
C LYS A 59 0.43 -33.59 -10.02
N ALA A 60 1.14 -34.57 -9.47
CA ALA A 60 1.61 -35.76 -10.16
C ALA A 60 0.75 -36.93 -9.63
#